data_AF-A0A7T7BJ14-F1
#
_entry.id   AF-A0A7T7BJ14-F1
#
_cell.length_a   1.000
_cell.length_b   1.000
_cell.length_c   1.000
_cell.angle_alpha   90.00
_cell.angle_beta   90.00
_cell.angle_gamma   90.00
#
_symmetry.space_group_name_H-M   'P 1'
#
loop_
_entity.id
_entity.type
_entity.pdbx_description
1 polymer ?
#
loop_
_entity_poly.entity_id
_entity_poly.type
_entity_poly.pdbx_seq_one_letter_code
_entity_poly.pdbx_strand_id
1 'polypeptide(L)'
;MAKDGTNMIPEAVLKIPAQTSLMALQIWWLGTLDLATASGRQHRPDPGIESLVMDCQIFRKNGYRKGRESLAQNVILKRHVQAMVEDLTDDSLLIFAILTWHFNADMRVPLPRQLLRFFDKPWEILDDVCIGIHRTYTTVTKSESLKSFKDRFVRLLGLVELFVVKGKWVLYI
;
A
#
# COMPACT_ATOMS: atom_id res chain seq x y z
N MET A 1 -5.43 38.70 10.69
CA MET A 1 -6.41 38.14 9.73
C MET A 1 -5.77 36.95 9.04
N ALA A 2 -6.51 35.84 8.94
CA ALA A 2 -6.02 34.48 8.71
C ALA A 2 -5.24 34.31 7.40
N LYS A 3 -4.08 33.65 7.47
CA LYS A 3 -3.50 32.93 6.32
C LYS A 3 -4.20 31.58 6.25
N ASP A 4 -5.41 31.57 5.68
CA ASP A 4 -6.07 30.31 5.32
C ASP A 4 -5.52 29.86 3.97
N GLY A 5 -4.29 29.37 4.01
CA GLY A 5 -3.60 28.75 2.89
C GLY A 5 -3.41 27.29 3.21
N THR A 6 -4.50 26.51 3.26
CA THR A 6 -4.37 25.05 3.23
C THR A 6 -3.84 24.72 1.84
N ASN A 7 -2.52 24.61 1.70
CA ASN A 7 -1.87 24.07 0.51
C ASN A 7 -2.25 22.59 0.41
N MET A 8 -3.46 22.31 -0.06
CA MET A 8 -3.88 20.95 -0.37
C MET A 8 -3.03 20.47 -1.55
N ILE A 9 -2.26 19.40 -1.34
CA ILE A 9 -1.55 18.74 -2.42
C ILE A 9 -2.62 18.21 -3.39
N PRO A 10 -2.55 18.52 -4.71
CA PRO A 10 -3.52 18.01 -5.66
C PRO A 10 -3.57 16.48 -5.66
N GLU A 11 -4.77 15.91 -5.71
CA GLU A 11 -4.99 14.45 -5.72
C GLU A 11 -4.15 13.75 -6.79
N ALA A 12 -4.01 14.36 -7.97
CA ALA A 12 -3.17 13.85 -9.07
C ALA A 12 -1.69 13.64 -8.67
N VAL A 13 -1.16 14.48 -7.77
CA VAL A 13 0.20 14.36 -7.23
C VAL A 13 0.29 13.21 -6.21
N LEU A 14 -0.80 12.90 -5.51
CA LEU A 14 -0.88 11.84 -4.51
C LEU A 14 -1.07 10.45 -5.12
N LYS A 15 -1.71 10.36 -6.29
CA LYS A 15 -2.08 9.08 -6.92
C LYS A 15 -0.90 8.12 -7.12
N ILE A 16 0.15 8.56 -7.81
CA ILE A 16 1.27 7.66 -8.15
C ILE A 16 2.00 7.16 -6.89
N PRO A 17 2.35 8.03 -5.92
CA PRO A 17 2.92 7.57 -4.65
C PRO A 17 1.98 6.67 -3.84
N ALA A 18 0.69 6.98 -3.77
CA ALA A 18 -0.28 6.15 -3.05
C ALA A 18 -0.45 4.77 -3.70
N GLN A 19 -0.53 4.71 -5.03
CA GLN A 19 -0.51 3.44 -5.77
C GLN A 19 0.71 2.60 -5.43
N THR A 20 1.89 3.21 -5.27
CA THR A 20 3.13 2.48 -4.99
C THR A 20 3.10 1.77 -3.63
N SER A 21 2.59 2.42 -2.58
CA SER A 21 2.47 1.80 -1.25
C SER A 21 1.34 0.79 -1.19
N LEU A 22 0.23 1.05 -1.86
CA LEU A 22 -0.86 0.08 -2.01
C LEU A 22 -0.42 -1.16 -2.79
N MET A 23 0.34 -1.01 -3.88
CA MET A 23 0.93 -2.15 -4.60
C MET A 23 1.86 -2.96 -3.69
N ALA A 24 2.73 -2.29 -2.91
CA ALA A 24 3.62 -2.98 -2.00
C ALA A 24 2.84 -3.77 -0.92
N LEU A 25 1.75 -3.21 -0.39
CA LEU A 25 0.84 -3.88 0.53
C LEU A 25 0.15 -5.09 -0.13
N GLN A 26 -0.36 -4.93 -1.35
CA GLN A 26 -1.00 -6.03 -2.10
C GLN A 26 -0.01 -7.16 -2.42
N ILE A 27 1.22 -6.83 -2.82
CA ILE A 27 2.26 -7.81 -3.08
C ILE A 27 2.57 -8.62 -1.81
N TRP A 28 2.60 -7.97 -0.65
CA TRP A 28 2.78 -8.68 0.60
C TRP A 28 1.61 -9.63 0.89
N TRP A 29 0.36 -9.16 0.76
CA TRP A 29 -0.85 -9.99 0.95
C TRP A 29 -0.90 -11.21 0.01
N LEU A 30 -0.70 -10.99 -1.29
CA LEU A 30 -0.70 -12.07 -2.27
C LEU A 30 0.49 -13.02 -2.04
N GLY A 31 1.65 -12.49 -1.61
CA GLY A 31 2.84 -13.27 -1.30
C GLY A 31 2.75 -14.08 0.01
N THR A 32 1.80 -13.78 0.88
CA THR A 32 1.50 -14.56 2.10
C THR A 32 0.32 -15.50 1.92
N LEU A 33 -0.46 -15.35 0.84
CA LEU A 33 -1.63 -16.19 0.59
C LEU A 33 -1.21 -17.65 0.39
N ASP A 34 -1.86 -18.54 1.14
CA ASP A 34 -1.82 -19.97 0.86
C ASP A 34 -2.91 -20.32 -0.18
N LEU A 35 -2.46 -20.50 -1.42
CA LEU A 35 -3.34 -20.87 -2.53
C LEU A 35 -4.05 -22.21 -2.29
N ALA A 36 -3.41 -23.16 -1.58
CA ALA A 36 -3.99 -24.49 -1.36
C ALA A 36 -5.24 -24.44 -0.48
N THR A 37 -5.27 -23.55 0.51
CA THR A 37 -6.44 -23.29 1.36
C THR A 37 -7.46 -22.36 0.70
N ALA A 38 -7.03 -21.44 -0.18
CA ALA A 38 -7.94 -20.57 -0.94
C ALA A 38 -8.72 -21.31 -2.05
N SER A 39 -8.11 -22.34 -2.64
CA SER A 39 -8.69 -23.20 -3.70
C SER A 39 -9.85 -24.09 -3.22
N GLY A 40 -10.11 -24.14 -1.90
CA GLY A 40 -11.25 -24.84 -1.32
C GLY A 40 -12.60 -24.16 -1.60
N ARG A 41 -12.62 -22.98 -2.22
CA ARG A 41 -13.82 -22.30 -2.71
C ARG A 41 -14.14 -22.81 -4.12
N GLN A 42 -15.41 -23.07 -4.41
CA GLN A 42 -15.91 -23.85 -5.54
C GLN A 42 -15.58 -23.33 -6.96
N HIS A 43 -14.79 -22.25 -7.11
CA HIS A 43 -14.37 -21.69 -8.39
C HIS A 43 -12.83 -21.60 -8.42
N ARG A 44 -12.22 -22.16 -9.48
CA ARG A 44 -10.79 -21.96 -9.72
C ARG A 44 -10.54 -20.47 -9.97
N PRO A 45 -9.52 -19.85 -9.33
CA PRO A 45 -9.15 -18.48 -9.63
C PRO A 45 -8.81 -18.32 -11.12
N ASP A 46 -9.02 -17.11 -11.64
CA ASP A 46 -8.54 -16.75 -12.98
C ASP A 46 -7.03 -17.07 -13.12
N PRO A 47 -6.58 -17.71 -14.22
CA PRO A 47 -5.18 -18.09 -14.39
C PRO A 47 -4.19 -16.91 -14.29
N GLY A 48 -4.61 -15.71 -14.67
CA GLY A 48 -3.80 -14.50 -14.53
C GLY A 48 -3.61 -14.10 -13.07
N ILE A 49 -4.64 -14.29 -12.24
CA ILE A 49 -4.58 -14.06 -10.80
C ILE A 49 -3.70 -15.12 -10.15
N GLU A 50 -3.84 -16.40 -10.49
CA GLU A 50 -2.93 -17.47 -10.00
C GLU A 50 -1.46 -17.15 -10.32
N SER A 51 -1.18 -16.70 -11.55
CA SER A 51 0.16 -16.30 -11.96
C SER A 51 0.69 -15.10 -11.15
N LEU A 52 -0.12 -14.06 -10.95
CA LEU A 52 0.27 -12.90 -10.14
C LEU A 52 0.65 -13.32 -8.71
N VAL A 53 -0.09 -14.26 -8.14
CA VAL A 53 0.15 -14.73 -6.76
C VAL A 53 1.44 -15.49 -6.65
N MET A 54 1.69 -16.39 -7.60
CA MET A 54 2.96 -17.10 -7.71
C MET A 54 4.13 -16.11 -7.84
N ASP A 55 3.99 -15.07 -8.67
CA ASP A 55 5.00 -14.02 -8.82
C ASP A 55 5.25 -13.27 -7.50
N CYS A 56 4.20 -12.90 -6.77
CA CYS A 56 4.31 -12.25 -5.46
C CYS A 56 4.99 -13.16 -4.43
N GLN A 57 4.65 -14.45 -4.39
CA GLN A 57 5.27 -15.43 -3.50
C GLN A 57 6.76 -15.63 -3.81
N ILE A 58 7.13 -15.76 -5.09
CA ILE A 58 8.53 -15.85 -5.55
C ILE A 58 9.29 -14.57 -5.19
N PHE A 59 8.66 -13.41 -5.40
CA PHE A 59 9.25 -12.12 -5.09
C PHE A 59 9.53 -11.96 -3.58
N ARG A 60 8.61 -12.41 -2.73
CA ARG A 60 8.80 -12.45 -1.28
C ARG A 60 9.89 -13.44 -0.87
N LYS A 61 9.86 -14.67 -1.38
CA LYS A 61 10.89 -15.71 -1.09
C LYS A 61 12.30 -15.26 -1.47
N ASN A 62 12.45 -14.43 -2.51
CA ASN A 62 13.74 -13.88 -2.91
C ASN A 62 14.18 -12.64 -2.09
N GLY A 63 13.39 -12.25 -1.08
CA GLY A 63 13.65 -11.10 -0.21
C GLY A 63 13.54 -9.76 -0.92
N TYR A 64 12.64 -9.67 -1.91
CA TYR A 64 12.31 -8.48 -2.70
C TYR A 64 13.49 -7.92 -3.53
N ARG A 65 14.36 -8.80 -4.03
CA ARG A 65 15.59 -8.40 -4.74
C ARG A 65 15.39 -8.30 -6.26
N LYS A 66 14.58 -9.17 -6.85
CA LYS A 66 14.38 -9.30 -8.31
C LYS A 66 12.89 -9.34 -8.64
N GLY A 67 12.46 -8.73 -9.74
CA GLY A 67 11.06 -8.73 -10.19
C GLY A 67 10.25 -7.46 -9.87
N ARG A 68 10.89 -6.42 -9.30
CA ARG A 68 10.26 -5.13 -8.97
C ARG A 68 9.59 -4.49 -10.18
N GLU A 69 10.30 -4.36 -11.29
CA GLU A 69 9.77 -3.72 -12.51
C GLU A 69 8.62 -4.53 -13.10
N SER A 70 8.76 -5.86 -13.20
CA SER A 70 7.71 -6.74 -13.71
C SER A 70 6.42 -6.61 -12.90
N LEU A 71 6.50 -6.72 -11.57
CA LEU A 71 5.33 -6.58 -10.69
C LEU A 71 4.75 -5.16 -10.71
N ALA A 72 5.60 -4.14 -10.72
CA ALA A 72 5.13 -2.76 -10.84
C ALA A 72 4.41 -2.48 -12.18
N GLN A 73 4.67 -3.27 -13.22
CA GLN A 73 4.02 -3.18 -14.53
C GLN A 73 2.87 -4.18 -14.71
N ASN A 74 2.64 -5.10 -13.78
CA ASN A 74 1.60 -6.12 -13.89
C ASN A 74 0.20 -5.48 -13.99
N VAL A 75 -0.52 -5.79 -15.06
CA VAL A 75 -1.80 -5.15 -15.40
C VAL A 75 -2.92 -5.49 -14.43
N ILE A 76 -2.94 -6.71 -13.89
CA ILE A 76 -3.95 -7.14 -12.91
C ILE A 76 -3.73 -6.40 -11.60
N LEU A 77 -2.49 -6.38 -11.12
CA LEU A 77 -2.12 -5.65 -9.89
C LEU A 77 -2.42 -4.16 -10.02
N LYS A 78 -2.04 -3.54 -11.15
CA LYS A 78 -2.33 -2.12 -11.43
C LYS A 78 -3.81 -1.81 -11.41
N ARG A 79 -4.61 -2.58 -12.15
CA ARG A 79 -6.06 -2.39 -12.21
C ARG A 79 -6.69 -2.54 -10.83
N HIS A 80 -6.21 -3.51 -10.05
CA HIS A 80 -6.69 -3.73 -8.71
C HIS A 80 -6.39 -2.55 -7.78
N VAL A 81 -5.14 -2.09 -7.75
CA VAL A 81 -4.74 -0.94 -6.94
C VAL A 81 -5.42 0.36 -7.41
N GLN A 82 -5.67 0.51 -8.71
CA GLN A 82 -6.43 1.66 -9.22
C GLN A 82 -7.84 1.71 -8.62
N ALA A 83 -8.54 0.57 -8.56
CA ALA A 83 -9.86 0.51 -7.93
C ALA A 83 -9.80 0.85 -6.43
N MET A 84 -8.74 0.46 -5.73
CA MET A 84 -8.52 0.86 -4.34
C MET A 84 -8.35 2.38 -4.20
N VAL A 85 -7.55 2.99 -5.08
CA VAL A 85 -7.28 4.44 -5.07
C VAL A 85 -8.55 5.24 -5.31
N GLU A 86 -9.41 4.81 -6.24
CA GLU A 86 -10.70 5.46 -6.54
C GLU A 86 -11.69 5.39 -5.37
N ASP A 87 -11.53 4.38 -4.51
CA ASP A 87 -12.40 4.13 -3.36
C ASP A 87 -11.92 4.78 -2.06
N LEU A 88 -10.65 5.18 -1.98
CA LEU A 88 -10.05 5.77 -0.78
C LEU A 88 -10.33 7.27 -0.71
N THR A 89 -10.51 7.77 0.52
CA THR A 89 -10.60 9.21 0.78
C THR A 89 -9.28 9.92 0.48
N ASP A 90 -9.30 11.20 0.15
CA ASP A 90 -8.11 12.05 -0.05
C ASP A 90 -7.10 11.97 1.11
N ASP A 91 -7.60 11.94 2.35
CA ASP A 91 -6.76 11.79 3.55
C ASP A 91 -5.99 10.47 3.58
N SER A 92 -6.67 9.37 3.26
CA SER A 92 -6.04 8.04 3.15
C SER A 92 -5.04 7.99 2.00
N LEU A 93 -5.38 8.59 0.84
CA LEU A 93 -4.46 8.72 -0.29
C LEU A 93 -3.20 9.51 0.10
N LEU A 94 -3.35 10.60 0.85
CA LEU A 94 -2.24 11.39 1.37
C LEU A 94 -1.34 10.56 2.29
N ILE A 95 -1.91 9.80 3.22
CA ILE A 95 -1.14 8.93 4.13
C ILE A 95 -0.34 7.90 3.33
N PHE A 96 -0.96 7.23 2.35
CA PHE A 96 -0.27 6.25 1.49
C PHE A 96 0.80 6.90 0.60
N ALA A 97 0.56 8.12 0.11
CA ALA A 97 1.55 8.86 -0.67
C ALA A 97 2.78 9.22 0.16
N ILE A 98 2.57 9.76 1.36
CA ILE A 98 3.65 10.11 2.31
C ILE A 98 4.43 8.86 2.71
N LEU A 99 3.76 7.72 2.92
CA LEU A 99 4.43 6.46 3.22
C LEU A 99 5.40 6.05 2.10
N THR A 100 5.02 6.21 0.83
CA THR A 100 5.94 5.96 -0.28
C THR A 100 7.11 6.94 -0.27
N TRP A 101 6.84 8.24 -0.13
CA TRP A 101 7.89 9.27 -0.12
C TRP A 101 8.89 9.08 1.02
N HIS A 102 8.44 8.59 2.17
CA HIS A 102 9.31 8.27 3.30
C HIS A 102 10.40 7.26 2.93
N PHE A 103 10.08 6.27 2.09
CA PHE A 103 11.04 5.25 1.64
C PHE A 103 11.67 5.54 0.27
N ASN A 104 11.15 6.51 -0.47
CA ASN A 104 11.49 6.75 -1.87
C ASN A 104 11.14 8.18 -2.30
N ALA A 105 11.84 9.16 -1.72
CA ALA A 105 11.52 10.57 -1.88
C ALA A 105 11.57 11.06 -3.35
N ASP A 106 12.45 10.50 -4.18
CA ASP A 106 12.61 10.90 -5.58
C ASP A 106 11.75 10.10 -6.57
N MET A 107 11.00 9.12 -6.09
CA MET A 107 10.15 8.23 -6.88
C MET A 107 10.88 7.48 -8.02
N ARG A 108 12.22 7.39 -8.00
CA ARG A 108 13.00 6.79 -9.10
C ARG A 108 12.94 5.27 -9.11
N VAL A 109 12.73 4.66 -7.95
CA VAL A 109 12.71 3.20 -7.80
C VAL A 109 11.28 2.70 -7.71
N PRO A 110 10.78 1.90 -8.67
CA PRO A 110 9.49 1.24 -8.53
C PRO A 110 9.58 0.19 -7.41
N LEU A 111 8.53 0.13 -6.58
CA LEU A 111 8.41 -0.77 -5.44
C LEU A 111 9.68 -0.83 -4.57
N PRO A 112 9.98 0.25 -3.83
CA PRO A 112 11.16 0.35 -2.97
C PRO A 112 11.25 -0.83 -2.00
N ARG A 113 12.43 -1.45 -1.92
CA ARG A 113 12.63 -2.65 -1.11
C ARG A 113 12.32 -2.43 0.37
N GLN A 114 12.63 -1.25 0.89
CA GLN A 114 12.37 -0.90 2.29
C GLN A 114 10.87 -0.77 2.57
N LEU A 115 10.09 -0.22 1.63
CA LEU A 115 8.63 -0.17 1.71
C LEU A 115 8.01 -1.58 1.72
N LEU A 116 8.49 -2.49 0.85
CA LEU A 116 8.05 -3.89 0.85
C LEU A 116 8.39 -4.60 2.17
N ARG A 117 9.58 -4.34 2.73
CA ARG A 117 10.01 -4.90 4.02
C ARG A 117 9.21 -4.34 5.20
N PHE A 118 8.83 -3.06 5.14
CA PHE A 118 7.94 -2.46 6.12
C PHE A 118 6.63 -3.26 6.22
N PHE A 119 6.01 -3.62 5.11
CA PHE A 119 4.79 -4.45 5.16
C PHE A 119 5.04 -5.90 5.59
N ASP A 120 6.21 -6.47 5.28
CA ASP A 120 6.56 -7.83 5.73
C ASP A 120 6.74 -7.92 7.25
N LYS A 121 7.28 -6.86 7.87
CA LYS A 121 7.57 -6.80 9.30
C LYS A 121 7.35 -5.40 9.89
N PRO A 122 6.10 -4.93 9.98
CA PRO A 122 5.81 -3.55 10.35
C PRO A 122 6.30 -3.23 11.76
N TRP A 123 6.17 -4.16 12.71
CA TRP A 123 6.53 -3.94 14.12
C TRP A 123 8.00 -3.65 14.36
N GLU A 124 8.92 -4.00 13.45
CA GLU A 124 10.35 -3.73 13.61
C GLU A 124 10.68 -2.23 13.51
N ILE A 125 9.88 -1.46 12.75
CA ILE A 125 10.17 -0.04 12.44
C ILE A 125 8.94 0.88 12.47
N LEU A 126 7.78 0.37 12.92
CA LEU A 126 6.50 1.10 12.85
C LEU A 126 6.57 2.47 13.51
N ASP A 127 7.21 2.56 14.68
CA ASP A 127 7.29 3.81 15.45
C ASP A 127 8.11 4.88 14.71
N ASP A 128 9.27 4.50 14.18
CA ASP A 128 10.13 5.41 13.42
C ASP A 128 9.46 5.88 12.13
N VAL A 129 8.79 4.96 11.42
CA VAL A 129 8.00 5.28 10.23
C VAL A 129 6.88 6.24 10.59
N CYS A 130 6.12 5.97 11.66
CA CYS A 130 5.04 6.86 12.12
C CYS A 130 5.55 8.26 12.45
N ILE A 131 6.70 8.39 13.14
CA ILE A 131 7.33 9.69 13.42
C ILE A 131 7.66 10.41 12.10
N GLY A 132 8.27 9.73 11.15
CA GLY A 132 8.67 10.30 9.86
C GLY A 132 7.48 10.77 9.02
N ILE A 133 6.46 9.93 8.86
CA ILE A 133 5.28 10.26 8.05
C ILE A 133 4.39 11.30 8.74
N HIS A 134 4.27 11.27 10.08
CA HIS A 134 3.51 12.25 10.86
C HIS A 134 4.08 13.67 10.72
N ARG A 135 5.41 13.80 10.75
CA ARG A 135 6.08 15.09 10.51
C ARG A 135 5.71 15.68 9.14
N THR A 136 5.67 14.84 8.11
CA THR A 136 5.29 15.30 6.77
C THR A 136 3.80 15.61 6.70
N TYR A 137 2.96 14.75 7.25
CA TYR A 137 1.50 14.88 7.23
C TYR A 137 1.03 16.18 7.89
N THR A 138 1.61 16.55 9.04
CA THR A 138 1.25 17.78 9.77
C THR A 138 1.72 19.08 9.11
N THR A 139 2.56 19.02 8.07
CA THR A 139 2.91 20.23 7.29
C THR A 139 1.82 20.64 6.29
N VAL A 140 0.93 19.70 5.92
CA VAL A 140 -0.07 19.89 4.86
C VAL A 140 -1.50 19.74 5.35
N THR A 141 -1.69 19.31 6.60
CA THR A 141 -2.99 19.08 7.23
C THR A 141 -3.07 19.81 8.58
N LYS A 142 -4.23 19.76 9.22
CA LYS A 142 -4.37 20.28 10.59
C LYS A 142 -3.48 19.50 11.55
N SER A 143 -2.92 20.22 12.52
CA SER A 143 -2.09 19.61 13.57
C SER A 143 -2.87 18.52 14.31
N GLU A 144 -2.26 17.34 14.39
CA GLU A 144 -2.74 16.24 15.21
C GLU A 144 -1.58 15.62 15.99
N SER A 145 -1.88 14.97 17.12
CA SER A 145 -0.85 14.30 17.91
C SER A 145 -0.32 13.06 17.21
N LEU A 146 0.97 12.74 17.41
CA LEU A 146 1.59 11.51 16.89
C LEU A 146 0.83 10.25 17.31
N LYS A 147 0.32 10.21 18.55
CA LYS A 147 -0.47 9.08 19.07
C LYS A 147 -1.75 8.89 18.26
N SER A 148 -2.50 9.98 18.04
CA SER A 148 -3.73 9.92 17.26
C SER A 148 -3.48 9.53 15.80
N PHE A 149 -2.41 10.08 15.20
CA PHE A 149 -1.97 9.71 13.84
C PHE A 149 -1.67 8.21 13.77
N LYS A 150 -0.83 7.69 14.67
CA LYS A 150 -0.43 6.28 14.70
C LYS A 150 -1.64 5.35 14.81
N ASP A 151 -2.55 5.63 15.74
CA ASP A 151 -3.76 4.83 15.92
C ASP A 151 -4.62 4.81 14.66
N ARG A 152 -4.73 5.96 13.97
CA ARG A 152 -5.47 6.06 12.70
C ARG A 152 -4.76 5.34 11.56
N PHE A 153 -3.44 5.44 11.46
CA PHE A 153 -2.64 4.75 10.46
C PHE A 153 -2.76 3.22 10.59
N VAL A 154 -2.66 2.69 11.81
CA VAL A 154 -2.84 1.24 12.07
C VAL A 154 -4.26 0.79 11.72
N ARG A 155 -5.28 1.59 12.07
CA ARG A 155 -6.67 1.31 11.67
C ARG A 155 -6.84 1.30 10.14
N LEU A 156 -6.21 2.24 9.43
CA LEU A 156 -6.26 2.29 7.97
C LEU A 156 -5.66 1.02 7.36
N LEU A 157 -4.49 0.57 7.83
CA LEU A 157 -3.87 -0.67 7.36
C LEU A 157 -4.78 -1.89 7.57
N GLY A 158 -5.40 -2.00 8.76
CA GLY A 158 -6.34 -3.08 9.07
C GLY A 158 -7.64 -3.04 8.25
N LEU A 159 -8.15 -1.85 7.92
CA LEU A 159 -9.31 -1.70 7.03
C LEU A 159 -8.99 -2.14 5.60
N VAL A 160 -7.82 -1.76 5.09
CA VAL A 160 -7.38 -2.19 3.76
C VAL A 160 -7.22 -3.71 3.70
N GLU A 161 -6.60 -4.31 4.71
CA GLU A 161 -6.54 -5.77 4.87
C GLU A 161 -7.92 -6.41 4.83
N LEU A 162 -8.86 -5.90 5.63
CA LEU A 162 -10.23 -6.44 5.69
C LEU A 162 -10.89 -6.41 4.30
N PHE A 163 -10.74 -5.31 3.56
CA PHE A 163 -11.32 -5.18 2.23
C PHE A 163 -10.68 -6.09 1.18
N VAL A 164 -9.37 -6.36 1.30
CA VAL A 164 -8.62 -7.26 0.40
C VAL A 164 -8.96 -8.72 0.66
N VAL A 165 -9.15 -9.11 1.93
CA VAL A 165 -9.37 -10.52 2.30
C VAL A 165 -10.85 -10.92 2.25
N LYS A 166 -11.76 -10.00 2.61
CA LYS A 166 -13.19 -10.32 2.81
C LYS A 166 -14.16 -9.32 2.18
N GLY A 167 -13.67 -8.27 1.54
CA GLY A 167 -14.50 -7.16 1.08
C GLY A 167 -14.45 -6.93 -0.42
N LYS A 168 -14.72 -5.67 -0.80
CA LYS A 168 -14.84 -5.22 -2.18
C LYS A 168 -13.54 -5.27 -3.01
N TRP A 169 -12.40 -5.49 -2.36
CA TRP A 169 -11.10 -5.59 -3.02
C TRP A 169 -10.55 -7.02 -2.98
N VAL A 170 -11.42 -8.02 -2.85
CA VAL A 170 -11.01 -9.42 -2.99
C VAL A 170 -10.66 -9.70 -4.46
N LEU A 171 -9.43 -10.16 -4.68
CA LEU A 171 -8.98 -10.64 -6.00
C LEU A 171 -9.39 -12.08 -6.32
N TYR A 172 -9.93 -12.82 -5.34
CA TYR A 172 -10.32 -14.22 -5.49
C TYR A 172 -11.83 -14.38 -5.32
N ILE A 173 -12.57 -14.29 -6.42
CA ILE A 173 -13.96 -14.73 -6.53
C ILE A 173 -14.07 -15.59 -7.79
#